data_AF-A0A7W6NJD0-F1
#
_entry.id   AF-A0A7W6NJD0-F1
#
_cell.length_a   1.000
_cell.length_b   1.000
_cell.length_c   1.000
_cell.angle_alpha   90.00
_cell.angle_beta   90.00
_cell.angle_gamma   90.00
#
_symmetry.space_group_name_H-M   'P 1'
#
loop_
_entity.id
_entity.type
_entity.pdbx_description
1 polymer ?
#
loop_
_entity_poly.entity_id
_entity_poly.type
_entity_poly.pdbx_seq_one_letter_code
_entity_poly.pdbx_strand_id
1 'polypeptide(L)'
;MAELTDEQFTPAMERGVEADRAEPRASAVHYDDAGRRVQVALRNGCTFTFPVSLVAELAEAAQEDLKEVRVAGTGTGIRFPKLDVDLSVPGF
;
A
#
# COMPACT_ATOMS: atom_id res chain seq x y z
N MET A 1 14.89 2.37 28.41
CA MET A 1 15.31 2.79 27.06
C MET A 1 16.23 1.68 26.56
N ALA A 2 15.77 0.82 25.64
CA ALA A 2 16.62 -0.25 25.12
C ALA A 2 17.67 0.37 24.20
N GLU A 3 18.95 0.17 24.51
CA GLU A 3 20.07 0.54 23.63
C GLU A 3 20.03 -0.39 22.42
N LEU A 4 19.66 0.17 21.27
CA LEU A 4 19.64 -0.52 19.99
C LEU A 4 21.11 -0.68 19.54
N THR A 5 21.69 -1.87 19.76
CA THR A 5 23.07 -2.16 19.34
C THR A 5 23.13 -2.45 17.84
N ASP A 6 24.26 -2.10 17.20
CA ASP A 6 24.49 -2.25 15.76
C ASP A 6 24.23 -3.67 15.22
N GLU A 7 24.33 -4.70 16.06
CA GLU A 7 24.02 -6.10 15.73
C GLU A 7 22.55 -6.35 15.34
N GLN A 8 21.62 -5.47 15.72
CA GLN A 8 20.20 -5.60 15.38
C GLN A 8 19.80 -4.90 14.07
N PHE A 9 20.66 -4.03 13.52
CA PHE A 9 20.40 -3.30 12.28
C PHE A 9 20.59 -4.15 11.02
N THR A 10 21.68 -4.93 10.97
CA THR A 10 22.02 -5.74 9.79
C THR A 10 20.92 -6.73 9.41
N PRO A 11 20.33 -7.51 10.34
CA PRO A 11 19.28 -8.47 9.99
C PRO A 11 17.98 -7.80 9.53
N ALA A 12 17.67 -6.60 10.03
CA ALA A 12 16.46 -5.86 9.63
C ALA A 12 16.59 -5.31 8.20
N MET A 13 17.78 -4.81 7.85
CA MET A 13 18.08 -4.34 6.50
C MET A 13 18.06 -5.48 5.47
N GLU A 14 18.68 -6.61 5.81
CA GLU A 14 18.68 -7.81 4.94
C GLU A 14 17.26 -8.32 4.66
N ARG A 15 16.40 -8.39 5.69
CA ARG A 15 14.97 -8.72 5.49
C ARG A 15 14.26 -7.72 4.60
N GLY A 16 14.54 -6.43 4.74
CA GLY A 16 13.97 -5.39 3.88
C GLY A 16 14.34 -5.55 2.40
N VAL A 17 15.61 -5.92 2.13
CA VAL A 17 16.10 -6.16 0.77
C VAL A 17 15.47 -7.41 0.15
N GLU A 18 15.38 -8.52 0.90
CA GLU A 18 14.75 -9.74 0.41
C GLU A 18 13.24 -9.56 0.22
N ALA A 19 12.57 -8.86 1.14
CA ALA A 19 11.17 -8.49 0.99
C ALA A 19 10.93 -7.63 -0.27
N ASP A 20 11.79 -6.65 -0.55
CA ASP A 20 11.67 -5.81 -1.76
C ASP A 20 11.79 -6.60 -3.06
N ARG A 21 12.51 -7.72 -3.05
CA ARG A 21 12.64 -8.63 -4.20
C ARG A 21 11.48 -9.62 -4.32
N ALA A 22 10.99 -10.12 -3.21
CA ALA A 22 10.03 -11.23 -3.18
C ALA A 22 8.56 -10.79 -3.12
N GLU A 23 8.28 -9.60 -2.57
CA GLU A 23 6.92 -9.17 -2.30
C GLU A 23 6.32 -8.30 -3.42
N PRO A 24 4.99 -8.30 -3.57
CA PRO A 24 4.29 -7.32 -4.39
C PRO A 24 4.69 -5.88 -4.04
N ARG A 25 4.94 -5.08 -5.08
CA ARG A 25 5.20 -3.64 -4.98
C ARG A 25 4.29 -2.88 -5.92
N ALA A 26 3.55 -1.91 -5.40
CA ALA A 26 2.75 -1.01 -6.22
C ALA A 26 3.64 -0.14 -7.11
N SER A 27 3.30 -0.10 -8.39
CA SER A 27 3.87 0.79 -9.41
C SER A 27 2.94 1.96 -9.71
N ALA A 28 1.63 1.72 -9.66
CA ALA A 28 0.60 2.73 -9.79
C ALA A 28 -0.64 2.32 -9.00
N VAL A 29 -1.46 3.30 -8.65
CA VAL A 29 -2.77 3.09 -8.04
C VAL A 29 -3.74 4.12 -8.61
N HIS A 30 -4.98 3.70 -8.86
CA HIS A 30 -6.06 4.59 -9.22
C HIS A 30 -7.39 4.08 -8.67
N TYR A 31 -8.29 5.02 -8.43
CA TYR A 31 -9.67 4.73 -8.10
C TYR A 31 -10.52 4.70 -9.37
N ASP A 32 -11.37 3.68 -9.48
CA ASP A 32 -12.36 3.51 -10.55
C ASP A 32 -13.75 3.86 -10.03
N ASP A 33 -14.29 4.98 -10.53
CA ASP A 33 -15.60 5.52 -10.18
C ASP A 33 -16.74 4.58 -10.56
N ALA A 34 -16.65 3.93 -11.73
CA ALA A 34 -17.74 3.12 -12.26
C ALA A 34 -17.96 1.87 -11.41
N GLY A 35 -16.86 1.28 -10.95
CA GLY A 35 -16.88 0.09 -10.10
C GLY A 35 -16.89 0.37 -8.59
N ARG A 36 -16.60 1.61 -8.16
CA ARG A 36 -16.26 1.96 -6.77
C ARG A 36 -15.12 1.08 -6.23
N ARG A 37 -14.04 0.96 -7.01
CA ARG A 37 -12.90 0.05 -6.74
C ARG A 37 -11.57 0.77 -6.73
N VAL A 38 -10.62 0.22 -6.01
CA VAL A 38 -9.21 0.61 -6.09
C VAL A 38 -8.49 -0.43 -6.93
N GLN A 39 -7.77 0.05 -7.94
CA GLN A 39 -6.90 -0.77 -8.78
C GLN A 39 -5.45 -0.44 -8.46
N VAL A 40 -4.65 -1.46 -8.20
CA VAL A 40 -3.22 -1.36 -7.88
C VAL A 40 -2.46 -2.14 -8.93
N ALA A 41 -1.70 -1.44 -9.77
CA ALA A 41 -0.78 -2.06 -10.71
C ALA A 41 0.52 -2.39 -9.99
N LEU A 42 0.97 -3.65 -10.07
CA LEU A 42 2.17 -4.13 -9.40
C LEU A 42 3.36 -4.15 -10.35
N ARG A 43 4.58 -3.97 -9.81
CA ARG A 43 5.83 -3.97 -10.59
C ARG A 43 6.08 -5.28 -11.34
N ASN A 44 5.52 -6.39 -10.88
CA ASN A 44 5.62 -7.70 -11.54
C ASN A 44 4.65 -7.86 -12.72
N GLY A 45 3.89 -6.81 -13.09
CA GLY A 45 2.92 -6.82 -14.20
C GLY A 45 1.52 -7.31 -13.80
N CYS A 46 1.34 -7.81 -12.57
CA CYS A 46 0.01 -8.16 -12.06
C CYS A 46 -0.78 -6.89 -11.69
N THR A 47 -2.10 -7.02 -11.69
CA THR A 47 -3.00 -5.97 -11.16
C THR A 47 -3.86 -6.57 -10.06
N PHE A 48 -3.90 -5.91 -8.92
CA PHE A 48 -4.82 -6.22 -7.83
C PHE A 48 -5.97 -5.22 -7.84
N THR A 49 -7.18 -5.68 -7.56
CA THR A 49 -8.36 -4.81 -7.55
C THR A 49 -9.31 -5.24 -6.46
N PHE A 50 -9.77 -4.28 -5.66
CA PHE A 50 -10.72 -4.53 -4.59
C PHE A 50 -11.78 -3.44 -4.51
N PRO A 51 -13.03 -3.78 -4.15
CA PRO A 51 -14.07 -2.79 -3.87
C PRO A 51 -13.79 -2.08 -2.55
N VAL A 52 -13.99 -0.75 -2.52
CA VAL A 52 -13.73 0.07 -1.32
C VAL A 52 -14.60 -0.33 -0.12
N SER A 53 -15.75 -0.96 -0.39
CA SER A 53 -16.67 -1.47 0.65
C SER A 53 -16.09 -2.58 1.52
N LEU A 54 -14.98 -3.23 1.11
CA LEU A 54 -14.31 -4.24 1.93
C LEU A 54 -13.35 -3.64 2.96
N VAL A 55 -13.04 -2.34 2.83
CA VAL A 55 -12.19 -1.61 3.76
C VAL A 55 -13.10 -0.68 4.55
N ALA A 56 -13.28 -0.95 5.84
CA ALA A 56 -14.26 -0.26 6.68
C ALA A 56 -14.03 1.26 6.68
N GLU A 57 -12.76 1.67 6.67
CA GLU A 57 -12.31 3.07 6.65
C GLU A 57 -12.62 3.78 5.33
N LEU A 58 -12.84 3.05 4.24
CA LEU A 58 -13.11 3.59 2.89
C LEU A 58 -14.56 3.43 2.45
N ALA A 59 -15.34 2.59 3.13
CA ALA A 59 -16.68 2.18 2.68
C ALA A 59 -17.63 3.38 2.48
N GLU A 60 -17.58 4.34 3.40
CA GLU A 60 -18.43 5.55 3.40
C GLU A 60 -17.70 6.81 2.91
N ALA A 61 -16.45 6.67 2.44
CA ALA A 61 -15.67 7.80 1.97
C ALA A 61 -16.24 8.41 0.68
N ALA A 62 -16.11 9.73 0.55
CA ALA A 62 -16.49 10.45 -0.65
C ALA A 62 -15.58 10.07 -1.82
N GLN A 63 -16.14 10.03 -3.03
CA GLN A 63 -15.38 9.66 -4.24
C GLN A 63 -14.20 10.60 -4.49
N GLU A 64 -14.35 11.89 -4.19
CA GLU A 64 -13.29 12.89 -4.33
C GLU A 64 -12.07 12.59 -3.44
N ASP A 65 -12.28 12.07 -2.24
CA ASP A 65 -11.19 11.70 -1.33
C ASP A 65 -10.54 10.37 -1.74
N LEU A 66 -11.34 9.42 -2.24
CA LEU A 66 -10.86 8.15 -2.77
C LEU A 66 -9.99 8.33 -4.02
N LYS A 67 -10.29 9.31 -4.87
CA LYS A 67 -9.51 9.66 -6.06
C LYS A 67 -8.12 10.19 -5.76
N GLU A 68 -7.90 10.70 -4.55
CA GLU A 68 -6.59 11.21 -4.13
C GLU A 68 -5.63 10.11 -3.68
N VAL A 69 -5.98 8.84 -3.85
CA VAL A 69 -5.13 7.69 -3.56
C VAL A 69 -3.77 7.80 -4.28
N ARG A 70 -2.68 7.48 -3.56
CA ARG A 70 -1.31 7.49 -4.09
C ARG A 70 -0.52 6.30 -3.59
N VAL A 71 0.46 5.88 -4.38
CA VAL A 71 1.45 4.92 -3.93
C VAL A 71 2.29 5.55 -2.81
N ALA A 72 2.50 4.79 -1.73
CA ALA A 72 3.28 5.20 -0.57
C ALA A 72 4.58 4.39 -0.46
N GLY A 73 5.60 5.00 0.17
CA GLY A 73 6.92 4.40 0.32
C GLY A 73 7.55 4.02 -1.03
N THR A 74 8.26 2.89 -1.08
CA THR A 74 8.85 2.34 -2.30
C THR A 74 7.88 1.48 -3.11
N GLY A 75 6.57 1.60 -2.88
CA GLY A 75 5.55 0.71 -3.42
C GLY A 75 5.05 -0.35 -2.42
N THR A 76 5.43 -0.25 -1.15
CA THR A 76 5.01 -1.14 -0.08
C THR A 76 3.58 -0.87 0.40
N GLY A 77 3.01 0.29 0.06
CA GLY A 77 1.67 0.67 0.48
C GLY A 77 0.97 1.62 -0.50
N ILE A 78 -0.29 1.88 -0.22
CA ILE A 78 -1.08 2.95 -0.81
C ILE A 78 -1.66 3.83 0.31
N ARG A 79 -1.77 5.12 0.05
CA ARG A 79 -2.25 6.12 1.01
C ARG A 79 -3.41 6.90 0.44
N PHE A 80 -4.40 7.17 1.29
CA PHE A 80 -5.51 8.10 1.05
C PHE A 80 -5.29 9.35 1.93
N PRO A 81 -4.64 10.41 1.42
CA PRO A 81 -4.13 11.50 2.26
C PRO A 81 -5.21 12.23 3.07
N LYS A 82 -6.39 12.43 2.48
CA LYS A 82 -7.51 13.12 3.14
C LYS A 82 -8.23 12.29 4.19
N LEU A 83 -8.12 10.96 4.09
CA LEU A 83 -8.76 10.02 5.00
C LEU A 83 -7.81 9.59 6.13
N ASP A 84 -6.53 9.94 6.04
CA ASP A 84 -5.46 9.46 6.93
C ASP A 84 -5.40 7.92 7.01
N VAL A 85 -5.64 7.27 5.86
CA VAL A 85 -5.63 5.80 5.73
C VAL A 85 -4.43 5.35 4.92
N ASP A 86 -3.70 4.37 5.47
CA ASP A 86 -2.62 3.65 4.81
C ASP A 86 -2.97 2.17 4.71
N LEU A 87 -2.84 1.60 3.51
CA LEU A 87 -3.03 0.17 3.27
C LEU A 87 -1.72 -0.44 2.77
N SER A 88 -1.34 -1.58 3.35
CA SER A 88 -0.14 -2.33 2.97
C SER A 88 -0.40 -3.14 1.70
N VAL A 89 0.49 -3.04 0.71
CA VAL A 89 0.39 -3.80 -0.56
C VAL A 89 0.72 -5.29 -0.36
N PRO A 90 1.78 -5.68 0.38
CA PRO A 90 2.01 -7.09 0.71
C PRO A 90 0.95 -7.71 1.63
N GLY A 91 0.12 -6.90 2.29
CA GLY A 91 -0.92 -7.35 3.21
C GLY A 91 -2.23 -7.79 2.54
N PHE A 92 -2.34 -7.65 1.22
CA PHE A 92 -3.48 -8.12 0.41
C PHE A 92 -3.19 -9.49 -0.21
#